data_AF-A0A1B3WT33-F1
#
_entry.id   AF-A0A1B3WT33-F1
#
_cell.length_a   1.000
_cell.length_b   1.000
_cell.length_c   1.000
_cell.angle_alpha   90.00
_cell.angle_beta   90.00
_cell.angle_gamma   90.00
#
_symmetry.space_group_name_H-M   'P 1'
#
loop_
_entity.id
_entity.type
_entity.pdbx_description
1 polymer ?
#
loop_
_entity_poly.entity_id
_entity_poly.type
_entity_poly.pdbx_seq_one_letter_code
_entity_poly.pdbx_strand_id
1 'polypeptide(L)'
;MTAVNLLQLRKEINALMWNFTDPDAFEKTLLELFEKYRTARNPAGTAILLTAHSAELNVPLIVLRELEIALFQTVADHPDAALQLSDRMMTTGAPEIRTIGARILGLAPIGYSNDVFQRIEAWSRMGFDTGELRVFIRSAGSLVRQADSERLLDQARSWVLSNEKKDQELGVETLIFLIEFDGFQNLPVVFSLLEKLLRTGPTTMQPELLELTTKLLDRSPIETSYTIRLILESETPGVMTPRIARKLLTEFTEPSRAAIQKLLRLQSGRA
;
A
#
# COMPACT_ATOMS: atom_id res chain seq x y z
N MET A 1 -17.95 -0.01 29.48
CA MET A 1 -18.13 -0.16 28.02
C MET A 1 -19.53 0.31 27.70
N THR A 2 -19.68 1.50 27.10
CA THR A 2 -21.00 1.99 26.69
C THR A 2 -21.48 1.13 25.53
N ALA A 3 -22.62 0.46 25.67
CA ALA A 3 -23.20 -0.30 24.57
C ALA A 3 -23.50 0.68 23.41
N VAL A 4 -22.82 0.50 22.28
CA VAL A 4 -23.07 1.31 21.07
C VAL A 4 -24.49 1.00 20.61
N ASN A 5 -25.39 1.98 20.71
CA ASN A 5 -26.73 1.84 20.16
C ASN A 5 -26.64 1.93 18.63
N LEU A 6 -26.72 0.78 17.97
CA LEU A 6 -26.55 0.65 16.51
C LEU A 6 -27.56 1.48 15.71
N LEU A 7 -28.82 1.57 16.18
CA LEU A 7 -29.84 2.35 15.52
C LEU A 7 -29.50 3.85 15.54
N GLN A 8 -29.00 4.32 16.69
CA GLN A 8 -28.59 5.71 16.85
C GLN A 8 -27.34 6.03 16.03
N LEU A 9 -26.34 5.13 16.04
CA LEU A 9 -25.14 5.24 15.22
C LEU A 9 -25.48 5.38 13.73
N ARG A 10 -26.36 4.52 13.21
CA ARG A 10 -26.80 4.57 11.80
C ARG A 10 -27.48 5.89 11.45
N LYS A 11 -28.31 6.43 12.35
CA LYS A 11 -28.92 7.76 12.15
C LYS A 11 -27.87 8.86 12.05
N GLU A 12 -26.84 8.80 12.89
CA GLU A 12 -25.76 9.80 12.90
C GLU A 12 -24.85 9.68 11.68
N ILE A 13 -24.55 8.46 11.23
CA ILE A 13 -23.82 8.22 9.99
C ILE A 13 -24.64 8.71 8.78
N ASN A 14 -25.94 8.43 8.74
CA ASN A 14 -26.80 8.97 7.69
C ASN A 14 -26.86 10.49 7.72
N ALA A 15 -26.87 11.12 8.90
CA ALA A 15 -26.76 12.57 9.05
C ALA A 15 -25.44 13.10 8.49
N LEU A 16 -24.32 12.42 8.76
CA LEU A 16 -23.00 12.74 8.20
C LEU A 16 -23.00 12.64 6.67
N MET A 17 -23.62 11.61 6.08
CA MET A 17 -23.67 11.44 4.62
C MET A 17 -24.38 12.61 3.90
N TRP A 18 -25.30 13.33 4.56
CA TRP A 18 -25.91 14.53 3.98
C TRP A 18 -24.90 15.66 3.71
N ASN A 19 -23.79 15.67 4.44
CA ASN A 19 -22.72 16.66 4.25
C ASN A 19 -21.66 16.19 3.24
N PHE A 20 -21.81 15.04 2.60
CA PHE A 20 -20.75 14.41 1.80
C PHE A 20 -20.21 15.30 0.67
N THR A 21 -21.04 16.14 0.07
CA THR A 21 -20.66 17.08 -1.00
C THR A 21 -20.11 18.41 -0.47
N ASP A 22 -20.08 18.62 0.85
CA ASP A 22 -19.48 19.78 1.52
C ASP A 22 -18.31 19.29 2.39
N PRO A 23 -17.06 19.34 1.88
CA PRO A 23 -15.93 18.76 2.57
C PRO A 23 -15.67 19.30 3.98
N ASP A 24 -15.91 20.60 4.19
CA ASP A 24 -15.68 21.23 5.49
C ASP A 24 -16.75 20.81 6.50
N ALA A 25 -18.01 20.75 6.09
CA ALA A 25 -19.10 20.27 6.93
C ALA A 25 -18.94 18.77 7.24
N PHE A 26 -18.52 17.96 6.26
CA PHE A 26 -18.31 16.54 6.44
C PHE A 26 -17.18 16.25 7.44
N GLU A 27 -16.01 16.87 7.26
CA GLU A 27 -14.85 16.66 8.13
C GLU A 27 -15.19 17.02 9.58
N LYS A 28 -15.87 18.16 9.78
CA LYS A 28 -16.31 18.59 11.10
C LYS A 28 -17.26 17.58 11.75
N THR A 29 -18.30 17.15 11.04
CA THR A 29 -19.29 16.20 11.58
C THR A 29 -18.66 14.82 11.82
N LEU A 30 -17.69 14.40 10.99
CA LEU A 30 -16.94 13.16 11.19
C LEU A 30 -16.11 13.21 12.47
N LEU A 31 -15.42 14.32 12.73
CA LEU A 31 -14.65 14.53 13.96
C LEU A 31 -15.56 14.49 15.20
N GLU A 32 -16.72 15.14 15.14
CA GLU A 32 -17.72 15.11 16.21
C GLU A 32 -18.21 13.68 16.48
N LEU A 33 -18.45 12.89 15.42
CA LEU A 33 -18.84 11.48 15.52
C LEU A 33 -17.72 10.66 16.19
N PHE A 34 -16.47 10.82 15.76
CA PHE A 34 -15.35 10.09 16.32
C PHE A 34 -15.09 10.44 17.79
N GLU A 35 -15.12 11.72 18.15
CA GLU A 35 -14.96 12.15 19.55
C GLU A 35 -16.08 11.59 20.44
N LYS A 36 -17.31 11.53 19.94
CA LYS A 36 -18.44 10.94 20.68
C LYS A 36 -18.25 9.45 20.97
N TYR A 37 -17.72 8.70 20.00
CA TYR A 37 -17.53 7.26 20.12
C TYR A 37 -16.12 6.86 20.57
N ARG A 38 -15.25 7.83 20.85
CA ARG A 38 -13.88 7.61 21.26
C ARG A 38 -13.83 6.74 22.51
N THR A 39 -13.18 5.60 22.40
CA THR A 39 -12.96 4.70 23.53
C THR A 39 -11.64 5.03 24.22
N ALA A 40 -11.67 5.07 25.55
CA ALA A 40 -10.44 4.98 26.33
C ALA A 40 -9.82 3.60 26.03
N ARG A 41 -8.72 3.61 25.25
CA ARG A 41 -7.79 2.52 24.89
C ARG A 41 -8.12 1.12 25.46
N ASN A 42 -8.28 0.12 24.60
CA ASN A 42 -7.98 -1.27 24.95
C ASN A 42 -7.30 -2.00 23.76
N PRO A 43 -6.22 -2.78 24.00
CA PRO A 43 -5.37 -3.31 22.94
C PRO A 43 -5.90 -4.64 22.37
N ALA A 44 -5.67 -4.82 21.07
CA ALA A 44 -5.66 -6.07 20.30
C ALA A 44 -6.96 -6.90 20.24
N GLY A 45 -7.56 -6.96 19.05
CA GLY A 45 -8.66 -7.86 18.73
C GLY A 45 -8.81 -8.03 17.23
N THR A 46 -8.33 -9.17 16.75
CA THR A 46 -8.34 -9.73 15.39
C THR A 46 -9.60 -9.39 14.58
N ALA A 47 -9.48 -8.59 13.51
CA ALA A 47 -10.55 -8.37 12.53
C ALA A 47 -9.98 -8.14 11.13
N ILE A 48 -9.89 -9.25 10.40
CA ILE A 48 -9.55 -9.36 8.98
C ILE A 48 -10.33 -8.32 8.17
N LEU A 49 -9.60 -7.66 7.25
CA LEU A 49 -9.94 -6.51 6.37
C LEU A 49 -9.87 -5.09 6.98
N LEU A 50 -9.61 -4.94 8.29
CA LEU A 50 -9.29 -3.64 8.94
C LEU A 50 -7.97 -3.66 9.75
N THR A 51 -7.20 -4.73 9.65
CA THR A 51 -6.04 -5.02 10.51
C THR A 51 -4.74 -4.37 10.02
N ALA A 52 -4.58 -3.08 10.33
CA ALA A 52 -3.30 -2.51 10.78
C ALA A 52 -3.48 -1.15 11.46
N HIS A 53 -4.45 -0.33 11.02
CA HIS A 53 -4.57 1.09 11.43
C HIS A 53 -5.75 1.40 12.37
N SER A 54 -6.57 0.40 12.70
CA SER A 54 -7.73 0.56 13.60
C SER A 54 -7.33 0.99 15.03
N ALA A 55 -6.09 0.72 15.45
CA ALA A 55 -5.61 1.05 16.79
C ALA A 55 -5.36 2.56 16.99
N GLU A 56 -5.12 3.30 15.90
CA GLU A 56 -4.79 4.73 15.96
C GLU A 56 -6.04 5.60 16.11
N LEU A 57 -7.14 5.21 15.46
CA LEU A 57 -8.40 5.96 15.48
C LEU A 57 -9.10 5.96 16.86
N ASN A 58 -8.75 5.04 17.78
CA ASN A 58 -9.37 4.90 19.11
C ASN A 58 -10.92 4.82 19.11
N VAL A 59 -11.52 4.47 17.97
CA VAL A 59 -12.98 4.35 17.76
C VAL A 59 -13.36 2.86 17.66
N PRO A 60 -14.50 2.44 18.24
CA PRO A 60 -14.98 1.07 18.12
C PRO A 60 -15.09 0.59 16.67
N LEU A 61 -14.66 -0.65 16.42
CA LEU A 61 -14.70 -1.26 15.08
C LEU A 61 -16.09 -1.23 14.43
N ILE A 62 -17.15 -1.34 15.23
CA ILE A 62 -18.54 -1.27 14.75
C ILE A 62 -18.86 0.09 14.11
N VAL A 63 -18.31 1.19 14.63
CA VAL A 63 -18.49 2.53 14.06
C VAL A 63 -17.81 2.63 12.71
N LEU A 64 -16.57 2.13 12.61
CA LEU A 64 -15.82 2.14 11.36
C LEU A 64 -16.49 1.29 10.27
N ARG A 65 -17.04 0.11 10.64
CA ARG A 65 -17.75 -0.77 9.71
C ARG A 65 -19.05 -0.16 9.19
N GLU A 66 -19.85 0.43 10.07
CA GLU A 66 -21.10 1.07 9.65
C GLU A 66 -20.84 2.32 8.80
N LEU A 67 -19.76 3.06 9.10
CA LEU A 67 -19.31 4.19 8.28
C LEU A 67 -18.88 3.72 6.89
N GLU A 68 -18.10 2.64 6.80
CA GLU A 68 -17.65 2.05 5.54
C GLU A 68 -18.82 1.60 4.66
N ILE A 69 -19.84 0.97 5.25
CA ILE A 69 -21.07 0.55 4.53
C ILE A 69 -21.78 1.77 3.93
N ALA A 70 -21.95 2.84 4.70
CA ALA A 70 -22.61 4.06 4.22
C ALA A 70 -21.78 4.81 3.16
N LEU A 71 -20.46 4.86 3.35
CA LEU A 71 -19.54 5.49 2.41
C LEU A 71 -19.52 4.75 1.07
N PHE A 72 -19.54 3.41 1.07
CA PHE A 72 -19.48 2.64 -0.17
C PHE A 72 -20.57 3.05 -1.17
N GLN A 73 -21.82 3.19 -0.71
CA GLN A 73 -22.92 3.62 -1.58
C GLN A 73 -22.79 5.10 -1.96
N THR A 74 -22.53 5.97 -0.99
CA THR A 74 -22.43 7.42 -1.23
C THR A 74 -21.31 7.78 -2.21
N VAL A 75 -20.16 7.09 -2.13
CA VAL A 75 -19.04 7.27 -3.06
C VAL A 75 -19.39 6.80 -4.47
N ALA A 76 -20.15 5.70 -4.60
CA ALA A 76 -20.61 5.23 -5.90
C ALA A 76 -21.57 6.22 -6.57
N ASP A 77 -22.45 6.87 -5.79
CA ASP A 77 -23.40 7.87 -6.28
C ASP A 77 -22.73 9.24 -6.58
N HIS A 78 -21.68 9.59 -5.82
CA HIS A 78 -21.01 10.90 -5.89
C HIS A 78 -19.48 10.79 -5.96
N PRO A 79 -18.90 10.16 -7.01
CA PRO A 79 -17.46 9.90 -7.09
C PRO A 79 -16.62 11.19 -7.15
N ASP A 80 -17.06 12.22 -7.88
CA ASP A 80 -16.32 13.49 -7.96
C ASP A 80 -16.25 14.21 -6.61
N ALA A 81 -17.34 14.14 -5.82
CA ALA A 81 -17.37 14.68 -4.47
C ALA A 81 -16.44 13.88 -3.54
N ALA A 82 -16.40 12.56 -3.68
CA ALA A 82 -15.48 11.71 -2.93
C ALA A 82 -14.02 12.09 -3.18
N LEU A 83 -13.65 12.35 -4.45
CA LEU A 83 -12.31 12.81 -4.81
C LEU A 83 -11.95 14.14 -4.15
N GLN A 84 -12.86 15.12 -4.19
CA GLN A 84 -12.65 16.44 -3.55
C GLN A 84 -12.54 16.32 -2.03
N LEU A 85 -13.39 15.49 -1.42
CA LEU A 85 -13.37 15.22 0.02
C LEU A 85 -12.05 14.57 0.45
N SER A 86 -11.57 13.58 -0.32
CA SER A 86 -10.29 12.94 -0.11
C SER A 86 -9.12 13.93 -0.19
N ASP A 87 -9.11 14.82 -1.17
CA ASP A 87 -8.08 15.84 -1.33
C ASP A 87 -8.09 16.85 -0.17
N ARG A 88 -9.27 17.25 0.30
CA ARG A 88 -9.43 18.11 1.49
C ARG A 88 -8.85 17.43 2.72
N MET A 89 -9.30 16.21 3.03
CA MET A 89 -8.85 15.45 4.18
C MET A 89 -7.34 15.19 4.15
N MET A 90 -6.76 14.96 2.97
CA MET A 90 -5.32 14.75 2.82
C MET A 90 -4.50 16.00 3.15
N THR A 91 -5.01 17.19 2.83
CA THR A 91 -4.29 18.46 2.99
C THR A 91 -4.46 19.10 4.37
N THR A 92 -5.64 19.03 4.96
CA THR A 92 -5.94 19.69 6.25
C THR A 92 -6.06 18.75 7.44
N GLY A 93 -6.26 17.45 7.17
CA GLY A 93 -6.56 16.48 8.21
C GLY A 93 -5.36 16.08 9.06
N ALA A 94 -5.64 15.72 10.32
CA ALA A 94 -4.75 14.90 11.15
C ALA A 94 -4.54 13.50 10.50
N PRO A 95 -3.51 12.72 10.90
CA PRO A 95 -3.23 11.40 10.32
C PRO A 95 -4.46 10.47 10.23
N GLU A 96 -5.31 10.51 11.26
CA GLU A 96 -6.58 9.79 11.34
C GLU A 96 -7.53 10.17 10.20
N ILE A 97 -7.68 11.47 9.96
CA ILE A 97 -8.55 12.02 8.91
C ILE A 97 -7.96 11.75 7.53
N ARG A 98 -6.64 11.87 7.35
CA ARG A 98 -5.95 11.49 6.10
C ARG A 98 -6.18 10.02 5.75
N THR A 99 -6.16 9.14 6.76
CA THR A 99 -6.44 7.72 6.59
C THR A 99 -7.88 7.49 6.12
N ILE A 100 -8.87 8.20 6.67
CA ILE A 100 -10.25 8.14 6.18
C ILE A 100 -10.35 8.69 4.75
N GLY A 101 -9.70 9.82 4.45
CA GLY A 101 -9.65 10.39 3.11
C GLY A 101 -9.08 9.41 2.07
N ALA A 102 -8.00 8.71 2.39
CA ALA A 102 -7.42 7.68 1.52
C ALA A 102 -8.34 6.46 1.34
N ARG A 103 -9.14 6.12 2.36
CA ARG A 103 -10.16 5.06 2.25
C ARG A 103 -11.31 5.48 1.37
N ILE A 104 -11.83 6.70 1.53
CA ILE A 104 -12.86 7.27 0.66
C ILE A 104 -12.40 7.24 -0.80
N LEU A 105 -11.14 7.62 -1.06
CA LEU A 105 -10.55 7.54 -2.40
C LEU A 105 -10.54 6.10 -2.93
N GLY A 106 -10.23 5.12 -2.07
CA GLY A 106 -10.19 3.71 -2.43
C GLY A 106 -11.54 3.05 -2.67
N LEU A 107 -12.64 3.72 -2.33
CA LEU A 107 -14.00 3.29 -2.66
C LEU A 107 -14.48 3.83 -4.02
N ALA A 108 -13.71 4.74 -4.65
CA ALA A 108 -14.10 5.33 -5.94
C ALA A 108 -14.33 4.24 -7.00
N PRO A 109 -15.39 4.32 -7.82
CA PRO A 109 -15.68 3.31 -8.83
C PRO A 109 -14.51 3.07 -9.78
N ILE A 110 -14.37 1.85 -10.31
CA ILE A 110 -13.21 1.45 -11.14
C ILE A 110 -12.97 2.36 -12.37
N GLY A 111 -14.01 3.02 -12.88
CA GLY A 111 -13.90 4.03 -13.94
C GLY A 111 -12.97 5.19 -13.58
N TYR A 112 -12.86 5.53 -12.29
CA TYR A 112 -12.06 6.61 -11.73
C TYR A 112 -10.63 6.18 -11.32
N SER A 113 -10.17 4.97 -11.70
CA SER A 113 -8.85 4.49 -11.29
C SER A 113 -7.71 5.43 -11.67
N ASN A 114 -7.80 6.14 -12.81
CA ASN A 114 -6.77 7.11 -13.20
C ASN A 114 -6.71 8.30 -12.23
N ASP A 115 -7.87 8.80 -11.80
CA ASP A 115 -7.97 9.88 -10.80
C ASP A 115 -7.43 9.44 -9.43
N VAL A 116 -7.62 8.17 -9.08
CA VAL A 116 -7.03 7.54 -7.89
C VAL A 116 -5.51 7.49 -8.00
N PHE A 117 -4.97 7.03 -9.14
CA PHE A 117 -3.53 6.94 -9.35
C PHE A 117 -2.84 8.32 -9.31
N GLN A 118 -3.44 9.33 -9.94
CA GLN A 118 -2.94 10.70 -9.89
C GLN A 118 -2.83 11.23 -8.45
N ARG A 119 -3.82 10.93 -7.60
CA ARG A 119 -3.81 11.32 -6.20
C ARG A 119 -2.78 10.55 -5.37
N ILE A 120 -2.67 9.24 -5.55
CA ILE A 120 -1.63 8.44 -4.90
C ILE A 120 -0.24 9.01 -5.23
N GLU A 121 -0.01 9.32 -6.50
CA GLU A 121 1.25 9.91 -6.96
C GLU A 121 1.48 11.31 -6.35
N ALA A 122 0.48 12.19 -6.39
CA ALA A 122 0.56 13.53 -5.80
C ALA A 122 0.84 13.46 -4.28
N TRP A 123 0.12 12.60 -3.56
CA TRP A 123 0.25 12.46 -2.11
C TRP A 123 1.59 11.84 -1.71
N SER A 124 2.17 10.96 -2.53
CA SER A 124 3.53 10.43 -2.31
C SER A 124 4.62 11.51 -2.27
N ARG A 125 4.35 12.67 -2.87
CA ARG A 125 5.29 13.82 -2.94
C ARG A 125 5.09 14.83 -1.82
N MET A 126 4.07 14.66 -0.95
CA MET A 126 3.77 15.58 0.14
C MET A 126 4.70 15.44 1.36
N GLY A 127 5.69 14.54 1.31
CA GLY A 127 6.71 14.41 2.36
C GLY A 127 6.25 13.63 3.60
N PHE A 128 5.18 12.84 3.48
CA PHE A 128 4.78 11.89 4.53
C PHE A 128 5.87 10.86 4.83
N ASP A 129 5.85 10.30 6.04
CA ASP A 129 6.73 9.18 6.35
C ASP A 129 6.34 7.91 5.57
N THR A 130 7.25 6.95 5.51
CA THR A 130 7.06 5.70 4.75
C THR A 130 5.87 4.88 5.26
N GLY A 131 5.57 4.93 6.56
CA GLY A 131 4.45 4.22 7.16
C GLY A 131 3.12 4.79 6.69
N GLU A 132 2.95 6.11 6.81
CA GLU A 132 1.76 6.84 6.35
C GLU A 132 1.52 6.64 4.85
N LEU A 133 2.58 6.79 4.04
CA LEU A 133 2.48 6.61 2.59
C LEU A 133 1.98 5.20 2.24
N ARG A 134 2.50 4.17 2.92
CA ARG A 134 2.05 2.79 2.74
C ARG A 134 0.59 2.61 3.10
N VAL A 135 0.10 3.27 4.16
CA VAL A 135 -1.34 3.25 4.51
C VAL A 135 -2.18 3.82 3.37
N PHE A 136 -1.75 4.95 2.81
CA PHE A 136 -2.51 5.65 1.77
C PHE A 136 -2.57 4.84 0.48
N ILE A 137 -1.43 4.34 0.00
CA ILE A 137 -1.37 3.49 -1.20
C ILE A 137 -2.30 2.28 -1.05
N ARG A 138 -2.25 1.61 0.11
CA ARG A 138 -3.05 0.41 0.37
C ARG A 138 -4.54 0.70 0.48
N SER A 139 -4.89 1.82 1.10
CA SER A 139 -6.29 2.23 1.26
C SER A 139 -6.88 2.65 -0.09
N ALA A 140 -6.19 3.56 -0.79
CA ALA A 140 -6.64 4.12 -2.06
C ALA A 140 -6.59 3.10 -3.23
N GLY A 141 -5.59 2.22 -3.25
CA GLY A 141 -5.44 1.20 -4.30
C GLY A 141 -6.28 -0.07 -4.09
N SER A 142 -7.03 -0.18 -2.98
CA SER A 142 -7.68 -1.43 -2.56
C SER A 142 -8.68 -1.98 -3.56
N LEU A 143 -9.62 -1.15 -4.04
CA LEU A 143 -10.62 -1.59 -5.01
C LEU A 143 -9.97 -1.95 -6.35
N VAL A 144 -9.05 -1.12 -6.85
CA VAL A 144 -8.36 -1.39 -8.12
C VAL A 144 -7.58 -2.70 -8.05
N ARG A 145 -6.84 -2.94 -6.96
CA ARG A 145 -6.13 -4.21 -6.73
C ARG A 145 -7.06 -5.42 -6.79
N GLN A 146 -8.29 -5.31 -6.28
CA GLN A 146 -9.24 -6.42 -6.25
C GLN A 146 -9.98 -6.61 -7.57
N ALA A 147 -10.38 -5.53 -8.22
CA ALA A 147 -11.21 -5.55 -9.42
C ALA A 147 -10.41 -5.62 -10.72
N ASP A 148 -9.21 -5.03 -10.77
CA ASP A 148 -8.36 -4.91 -11.95
C ASP A 148 -6.88 -4.78 -11.56
N SER A 149 -6.29 -5.89 -11.09
CA SER A 149 -4.91 -5.91 -10.62
C SER A 149 -3.88 -5.66 -11.74
N GLU A 150 -4.22 -5.99 -12.99
CA GLU A 150 -3.36 -5.71 -14.16
C GLU A 150 -3.26 -4.21 -14.42
N ARG A 151 -4.36 -3.45 -14.29
CA ARG A 151 -4.30 -1.99 -14.40
C ARG A 151 -3.43 -1.35 -13.31
N LEU A 152 -3.49 -1.87 -12.09
CA LEU A 152 -2.62 -1.41 -11.01
C LEU A 152 -1.14 -1.80 -11.27
N LEU A 153 -0.90 -2.97 -11.84
CA LEU A 153 0.44 -3.41 -12.25
C LEU A 153 1.03 -2.50 -13.35
N ASP A 154 0.24 -2.13 -14.35
CA ASP A 154 0.67 -1.21 -15.41
C ASP A 154 1.04 0.16 -14.85
N GLN A 155 0.28 0.67 -13.88
CA GLN A 155 0.61 1.91 -13.19
C GLN A 155 1.91 1.75 -12.36
N ALA A 156 2.04 0.69 -11.57
CA ALA A 156 3.26 0.40 -10.80
C ALA A 156 4.49 0.31 -11.71
N ARG A 157 4.34 -0.31 -12.88
CA ARG A 157 5.36 -0.37 -13.92
C ARG A 157 5.74 1.01 -14.42
N SER A 158 4.79 1.90 -14.71
CA SER A 158 5.13 3.27 -15.13
C SER A 158 5.95 4.02 -14.08
N TRP A 159 5.61 3.87 -12.80
CA TRP A 159 6.33 4.50 -11.70
C TRP A 159 7.75 3.92 -11.52
N VAL A 160 7.91 2.59 -11.59
CA VAL A 160 9.23 1.93 -11.57
C VAL A 160 10.12 2.34 -12.75
N LEU A 161 9.54 2.62 -13.91
CA LEU A 161 10.28 3.01 -15.11
C LEU A 161 10.59 4.51 -15.17
N SER A 162 10.06 5.32 -14.25
CA SER A 162 10.39 6.74 -14.10
C SER A 162 11.88 6.93 -13.75
N ASN A 163 12.41 8.11 -14.07
CA ASN A 163 13.76 8.52 -13.65
C ASN A 163 13.77 9.13 -12.25
N GLU A 164 12.60 9.45 -11.70
CA GLU A 164 12.47 10.02 -10.36
C GLU A 164 12.49 8.94 -9.29
N LYS A 165 13.39 9.07 -8.32
CA LYS A 165 13.51 8.11 -7.21
C LYS A 165 12.18 7.93 -6.47
N LYS A 166 11.44 9.01 -6.25
CA LYS A 166 10.17 8.99 -5.51
C LYS A 166 9.10 8.16 -6.23
N ASP A 167 9.05 8.25 -7.55
CA ASP A 167 8.17 7.42 -8.36
C ASP A 167 8.61 5.96 -8.29
N GLN A 168 9.92 5.68 -8.35
CA GLN A 168 10.42 4.31 -8.22
C GLN A 168 10.10 3.71 -6.84
N GLU A 169 10.23 4.47 -5.75
CA GLU A 169 9.82 4.08 -4.39
C GLU A 169 8.32 3.74 -4.36
N LEU A 170 7.47 4.62 -4.91
CA LEU A 170 6.03 4.40 -5.02
C LEU A 170 5.70 3.14 -5.84
N GLY A 171 6.39 2.94 -6.97
CA GLY A 171 6.25 1.78 -7.82
C GLY A 171 6.59 0.49 -7.08
N VAL A 172 7.70 0.45 -6.33
CA VAL A 172 8.10 -0.71 -5.52
C VAL A 172 7.10 -1.01 -4.41
N GLU A 173 6.63 0.00 -3.68
CA GLU A 173 5.59 -0.16 -2.65
C GLU A 173 4.28 -0.70 -3.25
N THR A 174 3.92 -0.25 -4.45
CA THR A 174 2.74 -0.75 -5.17
C THR A 174 2.92 -2.19 -5.65
N LEU A 175 4.11 -2.58 -6.08
CA LEU A 175 4.43 -3.98 -6.41
C LEU A 175 4.34 -4.87 -5.18
N ILE A 176 4.88 -4.44 -4.03
CA ILE A 176 4.74 -5.16 -2.75
C ILE A 176 3.25 -5.33 -2.41
N PHE A 177 2.47 -4.26 -2.54
CA PHE A 177 1.03 -4.30 -2.33
C PHE A 177 0.32 -5.29 -3.27
N LEU A 178 0.72 -5.38 -4.54
CA LEU A 178 0.14 -6.34 -5.49
C LEU A 178 0.47 -7.80 -5.14
N ILE A 179 1.72 -8.13 -4.87
CA ILE A 179 2.14 -9.53 -4.64
C ILE A 179 1.65 -10.11 -3.32
N GLU A 180 1.29 -9.25 -2.36
CA GLU A 180 0.59 -9.66 -1.14
C GLU A 180 -0.89 -10.01 -1.39
N PHE A 181 -1.38 -9.89 -2.62
CA PHE A 181 -2.69 -10.37 -3.01
C PHE A 181 -2.62 -11.79 -3.52
N ASP A 182 -3.32 -12.71 -2.85
CA ASP A 182 -3.40 -14.08 -3.31
C ASP A 182 -4.03 -14.23 -4.69
N GLY A 183 -4.92 -13.31 -5.07
CA GLY A 183 -5.53 -13.27 -6.40
C GLY A 183 -4.64 -12.72 -7.51
N PHE A 184 -3.50 -12.12 -7.19
CA PHE A 184 -2.56 -11.62 -8.20
C PHE A 184 -1.68 -12.76 -8.75
N GLN A 185 -1.62 -12.88 -10.07
CA GLN A 185 -0.96 -14.01 -10.76
C GLN A 185 0.25 -13.59 -11.60
N ASN A 186 0.32 -12.33 -12.04
CA ASN A 186 1.32 -11.87 -13.02
C ASN A 186 2.70 -11.54 -12.39
N LEU A 187 3.24 -12.49 -11.63
CA LEU A 187 4.59 -12.43 -11.07
C LEU A 187 5.71 -12.27 -12.11
N PRO A 188 5.64 -12.81 -13.35
CA PRO A 188 6.71 -12.65 -14.33
C PRO A 188 7.05 -11.17 -14.63
N VAL A 189 6.05 -10.29 -14.71
CA VAL A 189 6.29 -8.86 -14.90
C VAL A 189 6.99 -8.27 -13.68
N VAL A 190 6.59 -8.65 -12.46
CA VAL A 190 7.23 -8.19 -11.22
C VAL A 190 8.71 -8.60 -11.18
N PHE A 191 9.04 -9.84 -11.56
CA PHE A 191 10.43 -10.29 -11.64
C PHE A 191 11.25 -9.51 -12.67
N SER A 192 10.67 -9.18 -13.84
CA SER A 192 11.36 -8.36 -14.84
C SER A 192 11.68 -6.95 -14.33
N LEU A 193 10.78 -6.36 -13.55
CA LEU A 193 10.98 -5.05 -12.92
C LEU A 193 12.00 -5.12 -11.80
N LEU A 194 11.92 -6.15 -10.95
CA LEU A 194 12.89 -6.41 -9.90
C LEU A 194 14.30 -6.56 -10.47
N GLU A 195 14.48 -7.34 -11.55
CA GLU A 195 15.77 -7.52 -12.19
C GLU A 195 16.38 -6.19 -12.63
N LYS A 196 15.59 -5.34 -13.32
CA LYS A 196 16.04 -3.99 -13.70
C LYS A 196 16.47 -3.18 -12.49
N LEU A 197 15.64 -3.13 -11.45
CA LEU A 197 15.89 -2.36 -10.23
C LEU A 197 17.13 -2.85 -9.47
N LEU A 198 17.35 -4.16 -9.38
CA LEU A 198 18.53 -4.73 -8.73
C LEU A 198 19.83 -4.46 -9.49
N ARG A 199 19.78 -4.38 -10.82
CA ARG A 199 20.95 -4.09 -11.67
C ARG A 199 21.30 -2.62 -11.71
N THR A 200 20.32 -1.75 -11.95
CA THR A 200 20.55 -0.34 -12.29
C THR A 200 19.90 0.65 -11.34
N GLY A 201 19.11 0.20 -10.36
CA GLY A 201 18.44 1.08 -9.41
C GLY A 201 19.41 1.81 -8.47
N PRO A 202 19.00 2.97 -7.93
CA PRO A 202 19.82 3.72 -6.98
C PRO A 202 20.04 2.93 -5.68
N THR A 203 21.25 2.97 -5.13
CA THR A 203 21.60 2.17 -3.94
C THR A 203 20.83 2.57 -2.69
N THR A 204 20.26 3.77 -2.67
CA THR A 204 19.40 4.29 -1.61
C THR A 204 18.04 3.60 -1.55
N MET A 205 17.63 2.84 -2.58
CA MET A 205 16.42 2.01 -2.58
C MET A 205 16.65 0.60 -2.01
N GLN A 206 17.75 0.38 -1.31
CA GLN A 206 18.05 -0.93 -0.74
C GLN A 206 16.98 -1.46 0.22
N PRO A 207 16.41 -0.66 1.14
CA PRO A 207 15.39 -1.14 2.04
C PRO A 207 14.16 -1.69 1.31
N GLU A 208 13.66 -0.94 0.32
CA GLU A 208 12.44 -1.25 -0.44
C GLU A 208 12.65 -2.47 -1.33
N LEU A 209 13.80 -2.57 -2.01
CA LEU A 209 14.14 -3.73 -2.84
C LEU A 209 14.42 -4.98 -2.01
N LEU A 210 14.98 -4.84 -0.82
CA LEU A 210 15.12 -5.96 0.11
C LEU A 210 13.74 -6.49 0.49
N GLU A 211 12.81 -5.61 0.87
CA GLU A 211 11.45 -6.00 1.23
C GLU A 211 10.71 -6.67 0.07
N LEU A 212 10.72 -6.08 -1.13
CA LEU A 212 10.12 -6.68 -2.32
C LEU A 212 10.70 -8.07 -2.61
N THR A 213 12.02 -8.22 -2.51
CA THR A 213 12.69 -9.51 -2.74
C THR A 213 12.29 -10.54 -1.67
N THR A 214 12.20 -10.14 -0.40
CA THR A 214 11.72 -11.02 0.68
C THR A 214 10.29 -11.49 0.41
N LYS A 215 9.39 -10.58 0.06
CA LYS A 215 7.99 -10.92 -0.23
C LYS A 215 7.84 -11.85 -1.44
N LEU A 216 8.67 -11.65 -2.46
CA LEU A 216 8.75 -12.56 -3.60
C LEU A 216 9.35 -13.92 -3.22
N LEU A 217 10.33 -13.95 -2.31
CA LEU A 217 10.90 -15.19 -1.80
C LEU A 217 9.84 -16.00 -1.04
N ASP A 218 9.02 -15.34 -0.22
CA ASP A 218 7.90 -15.98 0.49
C ASP A 218 6.84 -16.52 -0.51
N ARG A 219 6.53 -15.75 -1.56
CA ARG A 219 5.48 -16.09 -2.54
C ARG A 219 5.92 -17.12 -3.58
N SER A 220 7.16 -17.04 -4.05
CA SER A 220 7.72 -17.85 -5.14
C SER A 220 9.21 -18.12 -4.87
N PRO A 221 9.54 -19.05 -3.94
CA PRO A 221 10.91 -19.25 -3.49
C PRO A 221 11.88 -19.67 -4.62
N ILE A 222 11.39 -20.50 -5.54
CA ILE A 222 12.17 -21.08 -6.64
C ILE A 222 12.56 -19.98 -7.65
N GLU A 223 11.57 -19.22 -8.12
CA GLU A 223 11.72 -18.15 -9.11
C GLU A 223 12.57 -17.01 -8.56
N THR A 224 12.38 -16.65 -7.29
CA THR A 224 13.17 -15.61 -6.63
C THR A 224 14.63 -16.05 -6.51
N SER A 225 14.88 -17.28 -6.07
CA SER A 225 16.24 -17.84 -6.02
C SER A 225 16.89 -17.90 -7.39
N TYR A 226 16.14 -18.31 -8.42
CA TYR A 226 16.62 -18.36 -9.80
C TYR A 226 16.99 -16.98 -10.32
N THR A 227 16.11 -15.99 -10.14
CA THR A 227 16.32 -14.60 -10.58
C THR A 227 17.58 -14.01 -9.96
N ILE A 228 17.76 -14.18 -8.64
CA ILE A 228 18.96 -13.70 -7.95
C ILE A 228 20.23 -14.36 -8.49
N ARG A 229 20.23 -15.68 -8.74
CA ARG A 229 21.37 -16.37 -9.34
C ARG A 229 21.69 -15.83 -10.73
N LEU A 230 20.66 -15.70 -11.58
CA LEU A 230 20.80 -15.21 -12.95
C LEU A 230 21.46 -13.82 -12.98
N ILE A 231 21.07 -12.93 -12.06
CA ILE A 231 21.67 -11.60 -11.97
C ILE A 231 23.12 -11.70 -11.49
N LEU A 232 23.41 -12.51 -10.47
CA LEU A 232 24.78 -12.67 -9.93
C LEU A 232 25.77 -13.33 -10.90
N GLU A 233 25.28 -14.17 -11.81
CA GLU A 233 26.06 -14.82 -12.86
C GLU A 233 26.44 -13.87 -14.00
N SER A 234 25.70 -12.77 -14.16
CA SER A 234 25.97 -11.79 -15.20
C SER A 234 27.28 -11.02 -14.96
N GLU A 235 27.83 -10.44 -16.03
CA GLU A 235 29.02 -9.60 -15.97
C GLU A 235 28.80 -8.32 -15.15
N THR A 236 27.58 -7.78 -15.17
CA THR A 236 27.17 -6.54 -14.51
C THR A 236 25.96 -6.79 -13.59
N PRO A 237 26.16 -7.43 -12.43
CA PRO A 237 25.08 -7.77 -11.50
C PRO A 237 24.47 -6.54 -10.79
N GLY A 238 25.10 -5.37 -10.89
CA GLY A 238 24.78 -4.20 -10.06
C GLY A 238 25.30 -4.34 -8.63
N VAL A 239 25.49 -3.22 -7.94
CA VAL A 239 25.98 -3.20 -6.55
C VAL A 239 24.93 -3.74 -5.57
N MET A 240 23.66 -3.61 -5.94
CA MET A 240 22.50 -3.92 -5.10
C MET A 240 22.25 -5.42 -4.95
N THR A 241 22.29 -6.16 -6.05
CA THR A 241 22.08 -7.61 -6.08
C THR A 241 22.93 -8.38 -5.06
N PRO A 242 24.28 -8.28 -5.03
CA PRO A 242 25.08 -9.03 -4.07
C PRO A 242 24.87 -8.58 -2.63
N ARG A 243 24.40 -7.35 -2.38
CA ARG A 243 24.06 -6.91 -1.02
C ARG A 243 22.75 -7.54 -0.54
N ILE A 244 21.72 -7.53 -1.37
CA ILE A 244 20.42 -8.15 -1.05
C ILE A 244 20.57 -9.66 -0.91
N ALA A 245 21.26 -10.32 -1.84
CA ALA A 245 21.52 -11.75 -1.78
C ALA A 245 22.26 -12.18 -0.50
N ARG A 246 23.21 -11.37 0.00
CA ARG A 246 23.87 -11.63 1.30
C ARG A 246 22.91 -11.50 2.47
N LYS A 247 22.04 -10.49 2.47
CA LYS A 247 21.06 -10.27 3.55
C LYS A 247 20.00 -11.37 3.62
N LEU A 248 19.65 -11.97 2.48
CA LEU A 248 18.66 -13.05 2.39
C LEU A 248 19.27 -14.45 2.40
N LEU A 249 20.57 -14.58 2.65
CA LEU A 249 21.27 -15.86 2.47
C LEU A 249 20.65 -17.00 3.32
N THR A 250 20.23 -16.68 4.54
CA THR A 250 19.58 -17.64 5.46
C THR A 250 18.17 -18.02 5.02
N GLU A 251 17.49 -17.18 4.24
CA GLU A 251 16.10 -17.39 3.84
C GLU A 251 16.00 -18.28 2.59
N PHE A 252 17.06 -18.38 1.78
CA PHE A 252 17.07 -19.31 0.64
C PHE A 252 17.10 -20.76 1.11
N THR A 253 16.38 -21.63 0.39
CA THR A 253 16.43 -23.08 0.57
C THR A 253 17.79 -23.64 0.13
N GLU A 254 18.21 -24.76 0.74
CA GLU A 254 19.21 -25.62 0.09
C GLU A 254 18.52 -26.31 -1.11
N PRO A 255 19.09 -26.38 -2.33
CA PRO A 255 20.46 -26.09 -2.76
C PRO A 255 20.71 -24.65 -3.26
N SER A 256 19.68 -23.81 -3.34
CA SER A 256 19.77 -22.43 -3.84
C SER A 256 20.77 -21.59 -3.04
N ARG A 257 20.78 -21.74 -1.70
CA ARG A 257 21.70 -21.05 -0.79
C ARG A 257 23.17 -21.34 -1.14
N ALA A 258 23.53 -22.62 -1.27
CA ALA A 258 24.89 -23.03 -1.61
C ALA A 258 25.36 -22.44 -2.95
N ALA A 259 24.49 -22.45 -3.97
CA ALA A 259 24.79 -21.87 -5.28
C ALA A 259 25.02 -20.34 -5.20
N ILE A 260 24.12 -19.62 -4.54
CA ILE A 260 24.24 -18.16 -4.34
C ILE A 260 25.49 -17.82 -3.53
N GLN A 261 25.81 -18.58 -2.48
CA GLN A 261 27.01 -18.36 -1.67
C GLN A 261 28.29 -18.51 -2.50
N LYS A 262 28.34 -19.50 -3.40
CA LYS A 262 29.48 -19.68 -4.33
C LYS A 262 29.64 -18.48 -5.26
N LEU A 263 28.54 -17.99 -5.86
CA LEU A 263 28.56 -16.82 -6.74
C LEU A 263 29.02 -15.55 -6.00
N LEU A 264 28.53 -15.34 -4.77
CA LEU A 264 28.94 -14.20 -3.93
C LEU A 264 30.43 -14.21 -3.59
N ARG A 265 31.04 -15.39 -3.38
CA ARG A 265 32.49 -15.51 -3.14
C ARG A 265 33.32 -15.15 -4.38
N LEU A 266 32.87 -15.58 -5.56
CA LEU A 266 33.53 -15.26 -6.83
C LEU A 266 33.51 -13.76 -7.14
N GLN A 267 32.40 -13.09 -6.80
CA GLN A 267 32.23 -11.64 -6.94
C GLN A 267 33.19 -10.85 -6.03
N SER A 268 33.39 -11.29 -4.78
CA SER A 268 34.33 -10.64 -3.84
C SER A 268 35.80 -10.76 -4.24
N GLY A 269 36.17 -11.70 -5.12
CA GLY A 269 37.54 -11.86 -5.62
C GLY A 269 37.81 -11.13 -6.94
N ARG A 270 36.81 -10.46 -7.54
CA ARG A 270 36.93 -9.69 -8.79
C ARG A 270 37.04 -8.17 -8.58
N ALA A 271 36.84 -7.70 -7.35
CA ALA A 271 36.98 -6.30 -6.93
C ALA A 271 38.36 -6.07 -6.31
#